data_AF-A0A832WGF6-F1
#
_entry.id   AF-A0A832WGF6-F1
#
_cell.length_a   1.000
_cell.length_b   1.000
_cell.length_c   1.000
_cell.angle_alpha   90.00
_cell.angle_beta   90.00
_cell.angle_gamma   90.00
#
_symmetry.space_group_name_H-M   'P 1'
#
loop_
_entity.id
_entity.type
_entity.pdbx_description
1 polymer ?
#
loop_
_entity_poly.entity_id
_entity_poly.type
_entity_poly.pdbx_seq_one_letter_code
_entity_poly.pdbx_strand_id
1 'polypeptide(L)'
;MNNWIVFAVALAVTLFLLLPTLATNIYSKEPAYKPYWENPAARAKILTNASAVGILAGRGSEGVVIVGYRDQLNATNRAELLAVLKEVINAARGYTIYLAPWATDNATRAYLSLLYSGKISLDDYLRGVLYNASSTMQKVDQAYALAVAIASTYGAYAVAPTVQIPPIYVAVFRNDTSYVVYEPFTLGRDRTYADWLQWVKTALENLRQGQGKVTP
;
A
#
# COMPACT_ATOMS: atom_id res chain seq x y z
N MET A 1 -30.04 -38.64 -23.77
CA MET A 1 -28.64 -38.23 -24.04
C MET A 1 -28.51 -36.72 -23.78
N ASN A 2 -27.33 -36.23 -23.38
CA ASN A 2 -26.90 -34.81 -23.27
C ASN A 2 -26.81 -34.03 -21.93
N ASN A 3 -26.92 -34.63 -20.74
CA ASN A 3 -26.56 -33.90 -19.50
C ASN A 3 -25.12 -34.13 -19.00
N TRP A 4 -24.47 -35.23 -19.41
CA TRP A 4 -23.09 -35.53 -19.01
C TRP A 4 -22.05 -34.70 -19.78
N ILE A 5 -22.32 -34.36 -21.03
CA ILE A 5 -21.42 -33.55 -21.86
C ILE A 5 -21.37 -32.10 -21.36
N VAL A 6 -22.52 -31.55 -20.95
CA VAL A 6 -22.58 -30.18 -20.39
C VAL A 6 -21.85 -30.08 -19.06
N PHE A 7 -21.96 -31.10 -18.20
CA PHE A 7 -21.24 -31.14 -16.92
C PHE A 7 -19.72 -31.29 -17.10
N ALA A 8 -19.28 -32.11 -18.07
CA ALA A 8 -17.87 -32.27 -18.40
C ALA A 8 -17.27 -30.98 -19.00
N VAL A 9 -18.02 -30.25 -19.83
CA VAL A 9 -17.57 -28.96 -20.39
C VAL A 9 -17.53 -27.88 -19.31
N ALA A 10 -18.51 -27.82 -18.41
CA ALA A 10 -18.50 -26.87 -17.29
C ALA A 10 -17.32 -27.10 -16.34
N LEU A 11 -17.00 -28.38 -16.05
CA LEU A 11 -15.84 -28.75 -15.23
C LEU A 11 -14.51 -28.48 -15.93
N ALA A 12 -14.43 -28.71 -17.25
CA ALA A 12 -13.24 -28.40 -18.04
C ALA A 12 -12.98 -26.89 -18.13
N VAL A 13 -14.01 -26.06 -18.27
CA VAL A 13 -13.87 -24.58 -18.27
C VAL A 13 -13.42 -24.06 -16.91
N THR A 14 -13.95 -24.61 -15.81
CA THR A 14 -13.53 -24.23 -14.46
C THR A 14 -12.11 -24.68 -14.14
N LEU A 15 -11.71 -25.88 -14.57
CA LEU A 15 -10.33 -26.36 -14.45
C LEU A 15 -9.36 -25.58 -15.34
N PHE A 16 -9.75 -25.19 -16.57
CA PHE A 16 -8.90 -24.37 -17.45
C PHE A 16 -8.75 -22.91 -16.98
N LEU A 17 -9.67 -22.42 -16.13
CA LEU A 17 -9.56 -21.12 -15.47
C LEU A 17 -8.79 -21.18 -14.14
N LEU A 18 -8.86 -22.30 -13.41
CA LEU A 18 -8.18 -22.48 -12.12
C LEU A 18 -6.74 -23.01 -12.23
N LEU A 19 -6.44 -23.84 -13.23
CA LEU A 19 -5.10 -24.39 -13.42
C LEU A 19 -4.05 -23.35 -13.83
N PRO A 20 -4.32 -22.31 -14.65
CA PRO A 20 -3.35 -21.26 -14.89
C PRO A 20 -3.06 -20.45 -13.62
N THR A 21 -4.03 -20.30 -12.71
CA THR A 21 -3.82 -19.58 -11.44
C THR A 21 -3.02 -20.38 -10.41
N LEU A 22 -2.96 -21.71 -10.53
CA LEU A 22 -2.19 -22.57 -9.64
C LEU A 22 -0.83 -23.02 -10.23
N ALA A 23 -0.71 -23.09 -11.57
CA ALA A 23 0.47 -23.59 -12.26
C ALA A 23 1.49 -22.51 -12.66
N THR A 24 1.14 -21.23 -12.55
CA THR A 24 2.14 -20.18 -12.68
C THR A 24 2.86 -20.00 -11.34
N ASN A 25 4.13 -20.38 -11.31
CA ASN A 25 5.14 -20.04 -10.30
C ASN A 25 5.33 -18.50 -10.12
N ILE A 26 4.24 -17.71 -10.04
CA ILE A 26 4.26 -16.25 -9.83
C ILE A 26 4.76 -15.93 -8.41
N TYR A 27 4.73 -16.91 -7.51
CA TYR A 27 5.34 -16.84 -6.19
C TYR A 27 6.71 -17.50 -6.16
N SER A 28 7.58 -17.17 -7.13
CA SER A 28 9.02 -17.30 -6.89
C SER A 28 9.34 -16.51 -5.62
N LYS A 29 9.71 -17.22 -4.55
CA LYS A 29 9.91 -16.69 -3.20
C LYS A 29 11.12 -15.75 -3.07
N GLU A 30 11.85 -15.50 -4.15
CA GLU A 30 13.07 -14.73 -4.14
C GLU A 30 12.99 -13.57 -5.14
N PRO A 31 13.38 -12.35 -4.74
CA PRO A 31 13.39 -11.21 -5.64
C PRO A 31 14.28 -11.51 -6.85
N ALA A 32 13.78 -11.20 -8.05
CA ALA A 32 14.51 -11.41 -9.31
C ALA A 32 15.79 -10.56 -9.46
N TYR A 33 16.07 -9.66 -8.51
CA TYR A 33 17.24 -8.79 -8.49
C TYR A 33 17.89 -8.82 -7.11
N LYS A 34 19.18 -8.44 -7.03
CA LYS A 34 19.90 -8.14 -5.77
C LYS A 34 18.92 -7.55 -4.75
N PRO A 35 19.01 -7.93 -3.46
CA PRO A 35 17.91 -7.66 -2.55
C PRO A 35 17.46 -6.20 -2.68
N TYR A 36 16.18 -5.96 -2.98
CA TYR A 36 15.67 -4.65 -3.37
C TYR A 36 16.00 -3.54 -2.34
N TRP A 37 16.29 -3.92 -1.10
CA TRP A 37 16.76 -3.06 -0.01
C TRP A 37 18.22 -2.58 -0.15
N GLU A 38 19.02 -3.15 -1.06
CA GLU A 38 20.40 -2.73 -1.37
C GLU A 38 20.47 -1.53 -2.34
N ASN A 39 19.35 -0.87 -2.65
CA ASN A 39 19.33 0.33 -3.49
C ASN A 39 19.19 1.63 -2.65
N PRO A 40 20.30 2.18 -2.12
CA PRO A 40 20.26 3.36 -1.25
C PRO A 40 19.78 4.62 -2.00
N ALA A 41 20.05 4.74 -3.30
CA ALA A 41 19.59 5.87 -4.11
C ALA A 41 18.06 5.88 -4.26
N ALA A 42 17.46 4.72 -4.53
CA ALA A 42 16.00 4.60 -4.58
C ALA A 42 15.37 4.87 -3.20
N ARG A 43 15.95 4.32 -2.12
CA ARG A 43 15.53 4.60 -0.74
C ARG A 43 15.53 6.09 -0.44
N ALA A 44 16.63 6.80 -0.70
CA ALA A 44 16.75 8.22 -0.43
C ALA A 44 15.75 9.07 -1.25
N LYS A 45 15.56 8.74 -2.53
CA LYS A 45 14.57 9.40 -3.40
C LYS A 45 13.14 9.20 -2.89
N ILE A 46 12.78 7.97 -2.50
CA ILE A 46 11.46 7.65 -1.96
C ILE A 46 11.19 8.41 -0.66
N LEU A 47 12.16 8.41 0.28
CA LEU A 47 12.03 9.13 1.55
C LEU A 47 11.90 10.65 1.35
N THR A 48 12.65 11.22 0.40
CA THR A 48 12.57 12.64 0.05
C THR A 48 11.21 12.99 -0.56
N ASN A 49 10.71 12.16 -1.48
CA ASN A 49 9.40 12.37 -2.08
C ASN A 49 8.28 12.22 -1.04
N ALA A 50 8.40 11.26 -0.13
CA ALA A 50 7.43 11.05 0.93
C ALA A 50 7.31 12.25 1.86
N SER A 51 8.43 12.87 2.25
CA SER A 51 8.40 14.05 3.12
C SER A 51 7.89 15.31 2.42
N ALA A 52 8.10 15.45 1.10
CA ALA A 52 7.61 16.58 0.32
C ALA A 52 6.11 16.48 0.00
N VAL A 53 5.65 15.27 -0.35
CA VAL A 53 4.29 15.02 -0.86
C VAL A 53 3.34 14.64 0.26
N GLY A 54 3.76 13.74 1.15
CA GLY A 54 2.90 13.10 2.14
C GLY A 54 2.38 14.04 3.21
N ILE A 55 1.23 13.68 3.78
CA ILE A 55 0.65 14.30 4.96
C ILE A 55 1.31 13.69 6.19
N LEU A 56 1.94 14.52 7.01
CA LEU A 56 2.57 14.08 8.25
C LEU A 56 1.50 13.68 9.28
N ALA A 57 1.43 12.40 9.62
CA ALA A 57 0.47 11.84 10.58
C ALA A 57 1.08 11.60 11.98
N GLY A 58 2.41 11.54 12.07
CA GLY A 58 3.12 11.34 13.33
C GLY A 58 4.61 11.56 13.17
N ARG A 59 5.30 11.87 14.27
CA ARG A 59 6.77 12.00 14.32
C ARG A 59 7.34 10.96 15.28
N GLY A 60 8.50 10.43 14.91
CA GLY A 60 9.23 9.45 15.71
C GLY A 60 10.64 9.21 15.18
N SER A 61 11.46 8.53 15.98
CA SER A 61 12.90 8.34 15.75
C SER A 61 13.29 6.96 15.24
N GLU A 62 12.37 5.99 15.19
CA GLU A 62 12.68 4.61 14.75
C GLU A 62 12.92 4.51 13.25
N GLY A 63 12.38 5.47 12.48
CA GLY A 63 12.46 5.48 11.04
C GLY A 63 11.28 6.21 10.40
N VAL A 64 10.97 5.85 9.16
CA VAL A 64 9.88 6.42 8.37
C VAL A 64 8.93 5.31 7.93
N VAL A 65 7.62 5.55 8.12
CA VAL A 65 6.54 4.71 7.61
C VAL A 65 5.76 5.51 6.58
N ILE A 66 5.63 4.96 5.37
CA ILE A 66 4.84 5.54 4.30
C ILE A 66 3.61 4.66 4.10
N VAL A 67 2.41 5.24 4.25
CA VAL A 67 1.14 4.57 3.99
C VAL A 67 0.53 5.19 2.73
N GLY A 68 0.56 4.44 1.63
CA GLY A 68 -0.07 4.86 0.38
C GLY A 68 -1.39 4.13 0.17
N TYR A 69 -2.42 4.84 -0.26
CA TYR A 69 -3.73 4.24 -0.57
C TYR A 69 -4.53 5.05 -1.58
N ARG A 70 -5.40 4.37 -2.31
CA ARG A 70 -6.41 4.99 -3.17
C ARG A 70 -7.66 5.30 -2.35
N ASP A 71 -7.98 6.58 -2.16
CA ASP A 71 -9.28 6.97 -1.60
C ASP A 71 -10.32 7.06 -2.73
N GLN A 72 -11.58 6.82 -2.37
CA GLN A 72 -12.75 6.94 -3.23
C GLN A 72 -13.94 7.30 -2.35
N LEU A 73 -14.43 8.55 -2.44
CA LEU A 73 -15.48 9.06 -1.55
C LEU A 73 -16.74 8.17 -1.49
N ASN A 74 -17.11 7.60 -2.62
CA ASN A 74 -18.33 6.80 -2.78
C ASN A 74 -18.10 5.28 -2.63
N ALA A 75 -16.90 4.84 -2.25
CA ALA A 75 -16.63 3.42 -2.08
C ALA A 75 -17.31 2.87 -0.81
N THR A 76 -18.01 1.75 -0.94
CA THR A 76 -18.73 1.09 0.15
C THR A 76 -17.82 0.74 1.33
N ASN A 77 -16.56 0.40 1.07
CA ASN A 77 -15.57 0.04 2.07
C ASN A 77 -14.72 1.23 2.57
N ARG A 78 -15.06 2.47 2.21
CA ARG A 78 -14.27 3.65 2.62
C ARG A 78 -14.19 3.81 4.14
N ALA A 79 -15.29 3.57 4.86
CA ALA A 79 -15.29 3.67 6.33
C ALA A 79 -14.32 2.67 6.97
N GLU A 80 -14.26 1.45 6.44
CA GLU A 80 -13.31 0.43 6.87
C GLU A 80 -11.86 0.86 6.59
N LEU A 81 -11.59 1.37 5.38
CA LEU A 81 -10.28 1.91 5.01
C LEU A 81 -9.81 2.97 6.01
N LEU A 82 -10.65 3.97 6.30
CA LEU A 82 -10.30 5.06 7.23
C LEU A 82 -10.07 4.55 8.66
N ALA A 83 -10.86 3.58 9.12
CA ALA A 83 -10.68 2.95 10.42
C ALA A 83 -9.34 2.19 10.49
N VAL A 84 -9.01 1.43 9.45
CA VAL A 84 -7.74 0.69 9.36
C VAL A 84 -6.55 1.66 9.30
N LEU A 85 -6.66 2.78 8.59
CA LEU A 85 -5.60 3.80 8.56
C LEU A 85 -5.29 4.35 9.96
N LYS A 86 -6.31 4.61 10.80
CA LYS A 86 -6.09 5.00 12.20
C LYS A 86 -5.31 3.93 12.96
N GLU A 87 -5.65 2.67 12.77
CA GLU A 87 -4.97 1.55 13.41
C GLU A 87 -3.52 1.38 12.93
N VAL A 88 -3.25 1.59 11.64
CA VAL A 88 -1.87 1.60 11.12
C VAL A 88 -1.06 2.72 11.75
N ILE A 89 -1.60 3.93 11.83
CA ILE A 89 -0.93 5.09 12.45
C ILE A 89 -0.61 4.78 13.93
N ASN A 90 -1.56 4.19 14.65
CA ASN A 90 -1.36 3.78 16.05
C ASN A 90 -0.31 2.66 16.18
N ALA A 91 -0.34 1.66 15.32
CA ALA A 91 0.62 0.56 15.33
C ALA A 91 2.05 1.05 15.02
N ALA A 92 2.18 2.05 14.15
CA ALA A 92 3.44 2.66 13.74
C ALA A 92 3.94 3.77 14.68
N ARG A 93 3.38 3.92 15.89
CA ARG A 93 3.93 4.84 16.91
C ARG A 93 5.41 4.53 17.15
N GLY A 94 6.21 5.59 17.25
CA GLY A 94 7.69 5.52 17.29
C GLY A 94 8.35 5.86 15.95
N TYR A 95 7.62 5.77 14.83
CA TYR A 95 8.08 6.16 13.50
C TYR A 95 7.58 7.56 13.11
N THR A 96 8.28 8.19 12.16
CA THR A 96 7.72 9.31 11.41
C THR A 96 6.79 8.77 10.32
N ILE A 97 5.52 9.18 10.31
CA ILE A 97 4.48 8.56 9.48
C ILE A 97 4.00 9.57 8.44
N TYR A 98 4.06 9.19 7.17
CA TYR A 98 3.49 9.94 6.05
C TYR A 98 2.33 9.16 5.43
N LEU A 99 1.18 9.82 5.29
CA LEU A 99 0.08 9.32 4.47
C LEU A 99 0.18 9.94 3.07
N ALA A 100 0.04 9.11 2.04
CA ALA A 100 0.05 9.54 0.65
C ALA A 100 -1.21 9.04 -0.08
N PRO A 101 -2.41 9.57 0.26
CA PRO A 101 -3.62 9.27 -0.48
C PRO A 101 -3.56 9.77 -1.92
N TRP A 102 -4.06 8.97 -2.85
CA TRP A 102 -4.33 9.40 -4.23
C TRP A 102 -5.76 9.06 -4.64
N ALA A 103 -6.21 9.65 -5.75
CA ALA A 103 -7.52 9.38 -6.32
C ALA A 103 -7.49 9.51 -7.84
N THR A 104 -8.42 8.81 -8.49
CA THR A 104 -8.56 8.80 -9.95
C THR A 104 -9.75 9.63 -10.42
N ASP A 105 -10.78 9.80 -9.59
CA ASP A 105 -11.97 10.59 -9.91
C ASP A 105 -11.82 12.04 -9.42
N ASN A 106 -12.41 12.99 -10.15
CA ASN A 106 -12.25 14.42 -9.89
C ASN A 106 -12.79 14.86 -8.52
N ALA A 107 -13.89 14.27 -8.07
CA ALA A 107 -14.52 14.63 -6.79
C ALA A 107 -13.59 14.27 -5.62
N THR A 108 -13.08 13.04 -5.60
CA THR A 108 -12.15 12.61 -4.55
C THR A 108 -10.81 13.35 -4.67
N ARG A 109 -10.31 13.63 -5.87
CA ARG A 109 -9.10 14.46 -6.07
C ARG A 109 -9.25 15.86 -5.47
N ALA A 110 -10.39 16.52 -5.70
CA ALA A 110 -10.66 17.84 -5.12
C ALA A 110 -10.75 17.75 -3.59
N TYR A 111 -11.41 16.73 -3.05
CA TYR A 111 -11.51 16.52 -1.60
C TYR A 111 -10.14 16.24 -0.96
N LEU A 112 -9.32 15.36 -1.52
CA LEU A 112 -7.95 15.12 -1.04
C LEU A 112 -7.07 16.37 -1.12
N SER A 113 -7.36 17.29 -2.04
CA SER A 113 -6.67 18.56 -2.12
C SER A 113 -6.96 19.47 -0.92
N LEU A 114 -8.14 19.35 -0.29
CA LEU A 114 -8.39 19.99 1.01
C LEU A 114 -7.47 19.42 2.10
N LEU A 115 -7.25 18.10 2.10
CA LEU A 115 -6.36 17.45 3.07
C LEU A 115 -4.92 17.88 2.87
N TYR A 116 -4.42 17.87 1.63
CA TYR A 116 -3.06 18.29 1.30
C TYR A 116 -2.79 19.78 1.55
N SER A 117 -3.82 20.63 1.47
CA SER A 117 -3.71 22.07 1.80
C SER A 117 -3.94 22.36 3.29
N GLY A 118 -4.28 21.36 4.11
CA GLY A 118 -4.59 21.55 5.53
C GLY A 118 -5.93 22.24 5.79
N LYS A 119 -6.80 22.39 4.78
CA LYS A 119 -8.15 22.93 4.93
C LYS A 119 -9.09 21.98 5.67
N ILE A 120 -8.80 20.67 5.62
CA ILE A 120 -9.38 19.69 6.53
C ILE A 120 -8.27 19.07 7.36
N SER A 121 -8.53 18.86 8.64
CA SER A 121 -7.57 18.20 9.51
C SER A 121 -7.47 16.72 9.17
N LEU A 122 -6.33 16.11 9.50
CA LEU A 122 -6.17 14.67 9.34
C LEU A 122 -7.17 13.88 10.19
N ASP A 123 -7.48 14.36 11.41
CA ASP A 123 -8.45 13.70 12.27
C ASP A 123 -9.87 13.73 11.68
N ASP A 124 -10.32 14.89 11.17
CA ASP A 124 -11.61 15.02 10.48
C ASP A 124 -11.68 14.09 9.27
N TYR A 125 -10.61 14.06 8.47
CA TYR A 125 -10.50 13.19 7.32
C TYR A 125 -10.64 11.71 7.72
N LEU A 126 -9.91 11.26 8.75
CA LEU A 126 -9.96 9.88 9.23
C LEU A 126 -11.28 9.55 9.94
N ARG A 127 -12.03 10.54 10.43
CA ARG A 127 -13.42 10.38 10.91
C ARG A 127 -14.45 10.35 9.77
N GLY A 128 -14.03 10.57 8.52
CA GLY A 128 -14.88 10.51 7.34
C GLY A 128 -15.70 11.79 7.10
N VAL A 129 -15.34 12.92 7.73
CA VAL A 129 -16.04 14.20 7.56
C VAL A 129 -15.86 14.70 6.13
N LEU A 130 -16.97 14.96 5.42
CA LEU A 130 -16.93 15.41 4.03
C LEU A 130 -17.10 16.92 3.91
N TYR A 131 -16.31 17.52 3.02
CA TYR A 131 -16.39 18.93 2.66
C TYR A 131 -16.41 19.07 1.14
N ASN A 132 -17.12 20.08 0.66
CA ASN A 132 -17.15 20.40 -0.76
C ASN A 132 -15.80 21.00 -1.20
N ALA A 133 -15.32 20.55 -2.35
CA ALA A 133 -14.08 21.00 -2.95
C ALA A 133 -14.22 21.10 -4.46
N SER A 134 -13.64 22.14 -5.06
CA SER A 134 -13.65 22.36 -6.52
C SER A 134 -12.25 22.44 -7.13
N SER A 135 -11.21 22.70 -6.32
CA SER A 135 -9.82 22.83 -6.77
C SER A 135 -9.03 21.56 -6.54
N THR A 136 -8.17 21.20 -7.50
CA THR A 136 -7.23 20.08 -7.38
C THR A 136 -5.80 20.59 -7.13
N MET A 137 -5.02 19.84 -6.35
CA MET A 137 -3.59 20.09 -6.11
C MET A 137 -2.74 19.04 -6.80
N GLN A 138 -1.60 19.45 -7.33
CA GLN A 138 -0.61 18.55 -7.94
C GLN A 138 -0.10 17.47 -6.97
N LYS A 139 -0.16 17.72 -5.64
CA LYS A 139 0.22 16.75 -4.62
C LYS A 139 -0.54 15.42 -4.74
N VAL A 140 -1.79 15.42 -5.21
CA VAL A 140 -2.56 14.18 -5.42
C VAL A 140 -1.93 13.32 -6.52
N ASP A 141 -1.45 13.93 -7.60
CA ASP A 141 -0.73 13.23 -8.68
C ASP A 141 0.66 12.78 -8.25
N GLN A 142 1.35 13.60 -7.46
CA GLN A 142 2.65 13.25 -6.90
C GLN A 142 2.56 12.06 -5.93
N ALA A 143 1.45 11.93 -5.19
CA ALA A 143 1.20 10.79 -4.32
C ALA A 143 1.01 9.50 -5.13
N TYR A 144 0.30 9.58 -6.25
CA TYR A 144 0.21 8.45 -7.19
C TYR A 144 1.58 8.07 -7.77
N ALA A 145 2.39 9.05 -8.18
CA ALA A 145 3.74 8.79 -8.67
C ALA A 145 4.65 8.18 -7.60
N LEU A 146 4.50 8.57 -6.33
CA LEU A 146 5.19 7.95 -5.20
C LEU A 146 4.76 6.49 -5.03
N ALA A 147 3.46 6.19 -5.15
CA ALA A 147 2.95 4.83 -5.09
C ALA A 147 3.52 3.93 -6.21
N VAL A 148 3.58 4.45 -7.44
CA VAL A 148 4.24 3.77 -8.57
C VAL A 148 5.70 3.47 -8.24
N ALA A 149 6.45 4.46 -7.75
CA ALA A 149 7.87 4.31 -7.45
C ALA A 149 8.14 3.29 -6.34
N ILE A 150 7.32 3.28 -5.28
CA ILE A 150 7.43 2.31 -4.19
C ILE A 150 7.09 0.90 -4.71
N ALA A 151 5.96 0.74 -5.41
CA ALA A 151 5.55 -0.55 -5.93
C ALA A 151 6.55 -1.12 -6.95
N SER A 152 7.14 -0.27 -7.81
CA SER A 152 8.16 -0.70 -8.77
C SER A 152 9.48 -1.10 -8.11
N THR A 153 9.81 -0.48 -6.98
CA THR A 153 11.09 -0.72 -6.28
C THR A 153 10.99 -1.91 -5.34
N TYR A 154 9.88 -2.04 -4.61
CA TYR A 154 9.74 -2.96 -3.48
C TYR A 154 8.62 -4.00 -3.63
N GLY A 155 7.70 -3.81 -4.58
CA GLY A 155 6.56 -4.71 -4.82
C GLY A 155 6.74 -5.69 -5.98
N ALA A 156 7.77 -5.52 -6.81
CA ALA A 156 8.00 -6.38 -7.96
C ALA A 156 8.83 -7.62 -7.57
N TYR A 157 8.16 -8.76 -7.37
CA TYR A 157 8.82 -10.06 -7.18
C TYR A 157 9.25 -10.71 -8.50
N ALA A 158 8.72 -10.25 -9.63
CA ALA A 158 9.07 -10.68 -10.98
C ALA A 158 9.07 -9.48 -11.95
N VAL A 159 9.64 -9.68 -13.15
CA VAL A 159 9.51 -8.75 -14.28
C VAL A 159 8.07 -8.82 -14.80
N ALA A 160 7.11 -8.29 -14.04
CA ALA A 160 5.76 -8.09 -14.51
C ALA A 160 5.77 -6.89 -15.47
N PRO A 161 5.19 -7.00 -16.69
CA PRO A 161 5.22 -5.93 -17.69
C PRO A 161 4.45 -4.67 -17.24
N THR A 162 3.66 -4.77 -16.17
CA THR A 162 2.99 -3.64 -15.53
C THR A 162 3.08 -3.76 -14.01
N VAL A 163 3.51 -2.68 -13.34
CA VAL A 163 3.50 -2.59 -11.88
C VAL A 163 2.06 -2.32 -11.44
N GLN A 164 1.41 -3.33 -10.87
CA GLN A 164 0.09 -3.15 -10.27
C GLN A 164 0.24 -2.44 -8.92
N ILE A 165 -0.31 -1.24 -8.81
CA ILE A 165 -0.35 -0.50 -7.54
C ILE A 165 -1.47 -1.11 -6.69
N PRO A 166 -1.17 -1.59 -5.48
CA PRO A 166 -2.21 -2.12 -4.59
C PRO A 166 -3.14 -0.99 -4.13
N PRO A 167 -4.39 -1.31 -3.74
CA PRO A 167 -5.33 -0.30 -3.24
C PRO A 167 -4.84 0.39 -1.96
N ILE A 168 -4.02 -0.30 -1.16
CA ILE A 168 -3.32 0.22 0.01
C ILE A 168 -2.00 -0.55 0.21
N TYR A 169 -0.98 0.11 0.75
CA TYR A 169 0.27 -0.51 1.18
C TYR A 169 0.92 0.25 2.34
N VAL A 170 1.85 -0.42 3.03
CA VAL A 170 2.78 0.20 3.97
C VAL A 170 4.22 -0.11 3.53
N ALA A 171 5.07 0.93 3.51
CA ALA A 171 6.52 0.79 3.36
C ALA A 171 7.21 1.31 4.63
N VAL A 172 7.95 0.46 5.32
CA VAL A 172 8.65 0.77 6.58
C VAL A 172 10.15 0.82 6.34
N PHE A 173 10.74 1.97 6.67
CA PHE A 173 12.17 2.24 6.55
C PHE A 173 12.71 2.51 7.94
N ARG A 174 13.56 1.64 8.46
CA ARG A 174 14.24 1.88 9.74
C ARG A 174 15.49 2.74 9.55
N ASN A 175 15.92 3.38 10.64
CA ASN A 175 17.15 4.16 10.65
C ASN A 175 18.41 3.28 10.84
N ASP A 176 18.27 2.12 11.48
CA ASP A 176 19.38 1.24 11.86
C ASP A 176 19.60 0.06 10.89
N THR A 177 18.84 -0.03 9.81
CA THR A 177 19.02 -1.04 8.76
C THR A 177 18.63 -0.50 7.38
N SER A 178 19.26 -1.04 6.33
CA SER A 178 18.86 -0.81 4.94
C SER A 178 17.60 -1.61 4.57
N TYR A 179 17.27 -2.65 5.34
CA TYR A 179 16.10 -3.49 5.11
C TYR A 179 14.81 -2.67 5.10
N VAL A 180 14.01 -2.87 4.06
CA VAL A 180 12.70 -2.21 3.89
C VAL A 180 11.63 -3.28 3.94
N VAL A 181 10.63 -3.07 4.78
CA VAL A 181 9.42 -3.89 4.80
C VAL A 181 8.39 -3.24 3.90
N TYR A 182 7.87 -3.98 2.94
CA TYR A 182 6.78 -3.55 2.06
C TYR A 182 5.61 -4.52 2.18
N GLU A 183 4.49 -4.04 2.71
CA GLU A 183 3.27 -4.82 2.93
C GLU A 183 2.12 -4.27 2.07
N PRO A 184 1.95 -4.76 0.82
CA PRO A 184 0.84 -4.39 -0.04
C PRO A 184 -0.43 -5.16 0.34
N PHE A 185 -1.60 -4.59 0.08
CA PHE A 185 -2.84 -5.36 0.02
C PHE A 185 -2.80 -6.32 -1.18
N THR A 186 -2.91 -7.62 -0.92
CA THR A 186 -2.78 -8.68 -1.92
C THR A 186 -4.08 -9.45 -2.05
N LEU A 187 -4.74 -9.35 -3.20
CA LEU A 187 -5.95 -10.12 -3.51
C LEU A 187 -5.67 -11.63 -3.38
N GLY A 188 -6.53 -12.35 -2.66
CA GLY A 188 -6.37 -13.78 -2.38
C GLY A 188 -5.68 -14.08 -1.04
N ARG A 189 -4.77 -13.22 -0.58
CA ARG A 189 -4.26 -13.24 0.81
C ARG A 189 -5.18 -12.46 1.73
N ASP A 190 -5.54 -11.25 1.31
CA ASP A 190 -6.30 -10.29 2.10
C ASP A 190 -7.74 -10.22 1.58
N ARG A 191 -8.73 -10.52 2.42
CA ARG A 191 -10.15 -10.40 2.06
C ARG A 191 -10.70 -9.03 2.42
N THR A 192 -10.17 -8.44 3.48
CA THR A 192 -10.56 -7.14 4.05
C THR A 192 -9.32 -6.31 4.40
N TYR A 193 -9.48 -5.00 4.58
CA TYR A 193 -8.38 -4.17 5.06
C TYR A 193 -7.96 -4.54 6.49
N ALA A 194 -8.89 -5.10 7.27
CA ALA A 194 -8.60 -5.64 8.60
C ALA A 194 -7.67 -6.86 8.55
N ASP A 195 -7.81 -7.75 7.56
CA ASP A 195 -6.89 -8.87 7.36
C ASP A 195 -5.48 -8.36 7.01
N TRP A 196 -5.40 -7.41 6.09
CA TRP A 196 -4.15 -6.75 5.72
C TRP A 196 -3.49 -6.06 6.92
N LEU A 197 -4.27 -5.41 7.79
CA LEU A 197 -3.77 -4.75 9.00
C LEU A 197 -3.03 -5.72 9.93
N GLN A 198 -3.44 -6.99 10.02
CA GLN A 198 -2.73 -7.98 10.84
C GLN A 198 -1.31 -8.23 10.34
N TRP A 199 -1.12 -8.28 9.02
CA TRP A 199 0.20 -8.40 8.40
C TRP A 199 1.07 -7.18 8.69
N VAL A 200 0.49 -5.97 8.59
CA VAL A 200 1.19 -4.73 8.94
C VAL A 200 1.61 -4.70 10.41
N LYS A 201 0.71 -5.06 11.33
CA LYS A 201 1.00 -5.11 12.78
C LYS A 201 2.13 -6.12 13.07
N THR A 202 2.05 -7.30 12.45
CA THR A 202 3.09 -8.33 12.57
C THR A 202 4.44 -7.84 12.05
N ALA A 203 4.47 -7.19 10.90
CA ALA A 203 5.71 -6.70 10.31
C ALA A 203 6.37 -5.59 11.15
N LEU A 204 5.57 -4.67 11.71
CA LEU A 204 6.06 -3.65 12.64
C LEU A 204 6.61 -4.25 13.93
N GLU A 205 5.95 -5.28 14.46
CA GLU A 205 6.39 -5.98 15.67
C GLU A 205 7.71 -6.75 15.44
N ASN A 206 7.80 -7.48 14.32
CA ASN A 206 9.02 -8.18 13.91
C ASN A 206 10.21 -7.21 13.76
N LEU A 207 9.95 -6.04 13.18
CA LEU A 207 10.97 -4.99 13.09
C LEU A 207 11.41 -4.55 14.49
N ARG A 208 10.48 -4.27 15.42
CA ARG A 208 10.83 -3.88 16.82
C ARG A 208 11.71 -4.91 17.50
N GLN A 209 11.47 -6.20 17.26
CA GLN A 209 12.26 -7.31 17.78
C GLN A 209 13.66 -7.45 17.13
N GLY A 210 13.99 -6.60 16.16
CA GLY A 210 15.32 -6.51 15.57
C GLY A 210 15.51 -7.38 14.33
N GLN A 211 14.45 -7.94 13.76
CA GLN A 211 14.55 -8.67 12.50
C GLN A 211 15.02 -7.72 11.38
N GLY A 212 16.08 -8.11 10.66
CA GLY A 212 16.73 -7.28 9.64
C GLY A 212 17.89 -6.42 10.14
N LYS A 213 18.25 -6.49 11.43
CA LYS A 213 19.54 -5.97 11.91
C LYS A 213 20.66 -6.87 11.42
N VAL A 214 21.65 -6.30 10.75
CA VAL A 214 22.92 -6.97 10.52
C VAL A 214 23.67 -6.88 11.85
N THR A 215 23.81 -7.98 12.57
CA THR A 215 24.67 -8.02 13.77
C THR A 215 26.11 -7.70 13.32
N PRO A 216 26.85 -6.82 14.01
CA PRO A 216 28.24 -6.49 13.67
C PRO A 216 29.15 -7.72 13.60
#